data_AF-A0A0H5GHP1-F1
#
_entry.id   AF-A0A0H5GHP1-F1
#
_cell.length_a   1.000
_cell.length_b   1.000
_cell.length_c   1.000
_cell.angle_alpha   90.00
_cell.angle_beta   90.00
_cell.angle_gamma   90.00
#
_symmetry.space_group_name_H-M   'P 1'
#
loop_
_entity.id
_entity.type
_entity.pdbx_description
1 polymer ?
#
loop_
_entity_poly.entity_id
_entity_poly.type
_entity_poly.pdbx_seq_one_letter_code
_entity_poly.pdbx_strand_id
1 'polypeptide(L)'
;MWTIPAEREAIEGVKHSQRGSKMRTPHLVPLSRQALAILEQIKTFSGDHELIFIGDHNPRKPMSENTVNKSLRVMGYDTQVEVCGHGFRTMACSSLIESGLWSRDAVERQMSHMERNSVRAAYIHKAEHLDERKLMLQWWADFLDANREKAVSPFDFAKINTSIKIQNGL
;
A
#
# COMPACT_ATOMS: atom_id res chain seq x y z
N MET A 1 11.68 -3.29 -3.74
CA MET A 1 10.53 -4.22 -3.75
C MET A 1 10.35 -4.75 -2.34
N TRP A 2 9.14 -4.81 -1.83
CA TRP A 2 8.83 -5.41 -0.54
C TRP A 2 8.12 -6.75 -0.75
N THR A 3 8.54 -7.80 -0.05
CA THR A 3 7.90 -9.11 -0.14
C THR A 3 7.21 -9.44 1.18
N ILE A 4 5.90 -9.66 1.13
CA ILE A 4 5.15 -10.21 2.26
C ILE A 4 5.15 -11.74 2.09
N PRO A 5 5.84 -12.48 2.96
CA PRO A 5 5.92 -13.94 2.81
C PRO A 5 4.56 -14.57 3.07
N ALA A 6 4.37 -15.80 2.59
CA ALA A 6 3.16 -16.58 2.81
C ALA A 6 2.85 -16.80 4.30
N GLU A 7 3.90 -17.07 5.08
CA GLU A 7 3.90 -17.24 6.53
C GLU A 7 5.13 -16.54 7.10
N ARG A 8 5.11 -16.21 8.40
CA ARG A 8 6.21 -15.55 9.10
C ARG A 8 6.61 -16.36 10.32
N GLU A 9 7.84 -16.18 10.78
CA GLU A 9 8.25 -16.69 12.08
C GLU A 9 7.37 -16.08 13.18
N ALA A 10 6.92 -16.93 14.09
CA ALA A 10 6.05 -16.49 15.17
C ALA A 10 6.86 -15.66 16.18
N ILE A 11 6.42 -14.45 16.44
CA ILE A 11 6.97 -13.62 17.51
C ILE A 11 6.38 -14.11 18.84
N GLU A 12 7.26 -14.46 19.78
CA GLU A 12 6.89 -14.98 21.09
C GLU A 12 5.95 -14.02 21.83
N GLY A 13 4.85 -14.57 22.37
CA GLY A 13 3.88 -13.78 23.13
C GLY A 13 3.10 -12.75 22.32
N VAL A 14 3.03 -12.91 20.99
CA VAL A 14 2.19 -12.10 20.08
C VAL A 14 1.22 -13.02 19.33
N LYS A 15 -0.08 -12.86 19.58
CA LYS A 15 -1.13 -13.67 18.92
C LYS A 15 -1.14 -13.39 17.42
N HIS A 16 -1.26 -14.46 16.61
CA HIS A 16 -1.37 -14.40 15.15
C HIS A 16 -0.16 -13.80 14.41
N SER A 17 1.00 -13.64 15.06
CA SER A 17 2.23 -13.10 14.48
C SER A 17 2.77 -13.93 13.30
N GLN A 18 2.43 -15.22 13.25
CA GLN A 18 2.80 -16.14 12.18
C GLN A 18 2.05 -15.90 10.86
N ARG A 19 0.96 -15.11 10.88
CA ARG A 19 0.17 -14.86 9.67
C ARG A 19 0.98 -14.00 8.69
N GLY A 20 1.25 -14.56 7.51
CA GLY A 20 1.85 -13.84 6.39
C GLY A 20 0.78 -13.29 5.45
N SER A 21 0.98 -13.43 4.16
CA SER A 21 0.01 -12.97 3.16
C SER A 21 -1.33 -13.69 3.31
N LYS A 22 -2.42 -12.97 3.03
CA LYS A 22 -3.79 -13.48 3.07
C LYS A 22 -3.99 -14.73 2.19
N MET A 23 -3.12 -14.89 1.19
CA MET A 23 -3.19 -15.90 0.15
C MET A 23 -2.21 -17.06 0.31
N ARG A 24 -1.45 -17.11 1.42
CA ARG A 24 -0.41 -18.13 1.65
C ARG A 24 0.55 -18.30 0.47
N THR A 25 0.72 -17.22 -0.29
CA THR A 25 1.64 -17.07 -1.42
C THR A 25 2.39 -15.76 -1.25
N PRO A 26 3.69 -15.67 -1.58
CA PRO A 26 4.41 -14.41 -1.44
C PRO A 26 3.68 -13.27 -2.18
N HIS A 27 3.39 -12.18 -1.47
CA HIS A 27 2.78 -11.00 -2.05
C HIS A 27 3.85 -9.94 -2.27
N LEU A 28 4.13 -9.63 -3.54
CA LEU A 28 5.11 -8.63 -3.92
C LEU A 28 4.45 -7.25 -3.91
N VAL A 29 5.08 -6.29 -3.25
CA VAL A 29 4.60 -4.91 -3.12
C VAL A 29 5.70 -3.98 -3.61
N PRO A 30 5.56 -3.39 -4.81
CA PRO A 30 6.46 -2.31 -5.22
C PRO A 30 6.37 -1.16 -4.22
N LEU A 31 7.46 -0.41 -4.06
CA LEU A 31 7.50 0.76 -3.19
C LEU A 31 7.76 1.97 -4.06
N SER A 32 6.96 3.02 -3.85
CA SER A 32 7.24 4.34 -4.43
C SER A 32 8.46 4.97 -3.75
N ARG A 33 9.04 5.99 -4.40
CA ARG A 33 10.14 6.78 -3.82
C ARG A 33 9.75 7.38 -2.47
N GLN A 34 8.52 7.89 -2.36
CA GLN A 34 7.97 8.45 -1.13
C GLN A 34 7.87 7.40 -0.01
N ALA A 35 7.37 6.19 -0.33
CA ALA A 35 7.28 5.11 0.65
C ALA A 35 8.66 4.68 1.15
N LEU A 36 9.66 4.60 0.25
CA LEU A 36 11.04 4.31 0.63
C LEU A 36 11.61 5.39 1.56
N ALA A 37 11.44 6.67 1.23
CA ALA A 37 11.92 7.78 2.05
C ALA A 37 11.29 7.76 3.46
N ILE A 38 9.99 7.46 3.56
CA ILE A 38 9.31 7.31 4.86
C ILE A 38 9.88 6.13 5.65
N LEU A 39 10.10 4.98 5.01
CA LEU A 39 10.67 3.80 5.67
C LEU A 39 12.10 4.06 6.16
N GLU A 40 12.90 4.79 5.38
CA GLU A 40 14.26 5.20 5.78
C GLU A 40 14.24 6.13 6.99
N GLN A 41 13.31 7.10 7.04
CA GLN A 41 13.11 7.96 8.20
C GLN A 41 12.68 7.13 9.42
N ILE A 42 11.71 6.23 9.27
CA ILE A 42 11.24 5.35 10.36
C ILE A 42 12.39 4.51 10.90
N LYS A 43 13.26 3.99 10.02
CA LYS A 43 14.42 3.19 10.43
C LYS A 43 15.36 3.94 11.38
N THR A 44 15.47 5.27 11.28
CA THR A 44 16.27 6.06 12.23
C THR A 44 15.70 6.08 13.65
N PHE A 45 14.38 5.89 13.80
CA PHE A 45 13.71 5.78 15.10
C PHE A 45 13.73 4.35 15.64
N SER A 46 13.58 3.36 14.75
CA SER A 46 13.55 1.94 15.12
C SER A 46 14.94 1.38 15.45
N GLY A 47 16.02 2.08 15.09
CA GLY A 47 17.39 1.66 15.38
C GLY A 47 17.73 0.29 14.78
N ASP A 48 18.39 -0.56 15.57
CA ASP A 48 18.80 -1.91 15.17
C ASP A 48 17.74 -2.99 15.49
N HIS A 49 16.49 -2.59 15.74
CA HIS A 49 15.42 -3.56 15.97
C HIS A 49 15.02 -4.28 14.67
N GLU A 50 14.64 -5.55 14.81
CA GLU A 50 14.22 -6.41 13.69
C GLU A 50 12.94 -5.91 13.00
N LEU A 51 12.08 -5.22 13.75
CA LEU A 51 10.81 -4.68 13.27
C LEU A 51 10.95 -3.21 12.91
N ILE A 52 10.42 -2.82 11.74
CA ILE A 52 10.35 -1.41 11.33
C ILE A 52 9.31 -0.65 12.17
N PHE A 53 8.18 -1.28 12.51
CA PHE A 53 7.15 -0.70 13.36
C PHE A 53 7.17 -1.36 14.74
N ILE A 54 8.04 -0.85 15.62
CA ILE A 54 8.19 -1.35 16.98
C ILE A 54 7.04 -0.93 17.89
N GLY A 55 6.73 -1.77 18.88
CA GLY A 55 5.77 -1.46 19.92
C GLY A 55 6.34 -0.48 20.93
N ASP A 56 5.54 0.53 21.28
CA ASP A 56 5.90 1.60 22.24
C ASP A 56 6.40 1.08 23.60
N HIS A 57 5.77 0.03 24.13
CA HIS A 57 6.15 -0.56 25.43
C HIS A 57 7.18 -1.69 25.33
N ASN A 58 7.28 -2.34 24.17
CA ASN A 58 8.20 -3.46 23.96
C ASN A 58 8.68 -3.47 22.50
N PRO A 59 9.94 -3.06 22.25
CA PRO A 59 10.48 -2.98 20.90
C PRO A 59 10.60 -4.32 20.16
N ARG A 60 10.55 -5.46 20.87
CA ARG A 60 10.53 -6.80 20.26
C ARG A 60 9.14 -7.21 19.76
N LYS A 61 8.10 -6.44 20.07
CA LYS A 61 6.73 -6.69 19.60
C LYS A 61 6.36 -5.66 18.54
N PRO A 62 5.51 -6.02 17.56
CA PRO A 62 5.05 -5.06 16.58
C PRO A 62 4.13 -4.02 17.23
N MET A 63 4.11 -2.82 16.65
CA MET A 63 3.12 -1.80 16.98
C MET A 63 1.70 -2.36 16.85
N SER A 64 0.85 -2.09 17.84
CA SER A 64 -0.54 -2.54 17.79
C SER A 64 -1.38 -1.67 16.87
N GLU A 65 -2.38 -2.26 16.21
CA GLU A 65 -3.39 -1.54 15.42
C GLU A 65 -4.06 -0.42 16.24
N ASN A 66 -4.31 -0.66 17.52
CA ASN A 66 -4.85 0.33 18.45
C ASN A 66 -3.96 1.57 18.59
N THR A 67 -2.64 1.43 18.47
CA THR A 67 -1.70 2.56 18.52
C THR A 67 -1.89 3.46 17.30
N VAL A 68 -1.98 2.85 16.11
CA VAL A 68 -2.26 3.57 14.84
C VAL A 68 -3.63 4.25 14.88
N ASN A 69 -4.67 3.56 15.37
CA ASN A 69 -5.99 4.15 15.50
C ASN A 69 -6.02 5.30 16.53
N LYS A 70 -5.24 5.20 17.62
CA LYS A 70 -5.12 6.30 18.59
C LYS A 70 -4.44 7.52 17.96
N SER A 71 -3.36 7.35 17.18
CA SER A 71 -2.69 8.48 16.54
C SER A 71 -3.57 9.18 15.52
N LEU A 72 -4.35 8.45 14.73
CA LEU A 72 -5.35 9.03 13.81
C LEU A 72 -6.39 9.88 14.54
N ARG A 73 -6.92 9.41 15.68
CA ARG A 73 -7.85 10.19 16.50
C ARG A 73 -7.23 11.46 17.07
N VAL A 74 -5.96 11.41 17.49
CA VAL A 74 -5.24 12.60 17.97
C VAL A 74 -5.08 13.64 16.86
N MET A 75 -4.93 13.21 15.60
CA MET A 75 -4.90 14.09 14.43
C MET A 75 -6.29 14.63 14.03
N GLY A 76 -7.35 14.25 14.74
CA GLY A 76 -8.71 14.72 14.52
C GLY A 76 -9.58 13.84 13.63
N TYR A 77 -9.10 12.65 13.22
CA TYR A 77 -9.88 11.72 12.40
C TYR A 77 -10.73 10.77 13.23
N ASP A 78 -12.00 10.60 12.87
CA ASP A 78 -12.84 9.54 13.41
C ASP A 78 -12.46 8.18 12.79
N THR A 79 -11.77 7.35 13.56
CA THR A 79 -11.38 6.00 13.11
C THR A 79 -12.52 5.00 12.95
N GLN A 80 -13.74 5.33 13.37
CA GLN A 80 -14.93 4.50 13.16
C GLN A 80 -15.65 4.86 11.86
N VAL A 81 -15.56 6.13 11.42
CA VAL A 81 -16.42 6.68 10.36
C VAL A 81 -15.64 7.30 9.20
N GLU A 82 -14.48 7.91 9.46
CA GLU A 82 -13.70 8.70 8.50
C GLU A 82 -12.46 7.95 7.98
N VAL A 83 -11.64 7.38 8.86
CA VAL A 83 -10.35 6.75 8.47
C VAL A 83 -10.03 5.53 9.33
N CYS A 84 -10.42 4.34 8.88
CA CYS A 84 -9.87 3.08 9.40
C CYS A 84 -8.74 2.57 8.47
N GLY A 85 -7.92 1.62 8.92
CA GLY A 85 -6.89 0.99 8.07
C GLY A 85 -7.46 0.42 6.75
N HIS A 86 -8.73 0.00 6.76
CA HIS A 86 -9.45 -0.38 5.55
C HIS A 86 -9.76 0.82 4.65
N GLY A 87 -10.12 1.98 5.22
CA GLY A 87 -10.39 3.23 4.52
C GLY A 87 -9.24 3.68 3.64
N PHE A 88 -7.98 3.57 4.11
CA PHE A 88 -6.81 3.88 3.27
C PHE A 88 -6.69 2.96 2.04
N ARG A 89 -6.94 1.66 2.22
CA ARG A 89 -6.91 0.70 1.11
C ARG A 89 -8.04 0.95 0.11
N THR A 90 -9.24 1.24 0.62
CA THR A 90 -10.40 1.56 -0.21
C THR A 90 -10.16 2.84 -1.00
N MET A 91 -9.64 3.89 -0.36
CA MET A 91 -9.28 5.14 -1.01
C MET A 91 -8.26 4.91 -2.14
N ALA A 92 -7.16 4.20 -1.86
CA ALA A 92 -6.17 3.87 -2.88
C ALA A 92 -6.78 3.07 -4.04
N CYS A 93 -7.59 2.04 -3.74
CA CYS A 93 -8.25 1.23 -4.77
C CYS A 93 -9.18 2.07 -5.64
N SER A 94 -10.07 2.87 -5.03
CA SER A 94 -10.99 3.74 -5.74
C SER A 94 -10.25 4.76 -6.61
N SER A 95 -9.25 5.45 -6.08
CA SER A 95 -8.47 6.43 -6.85
C SER A 95 -7.73 5.79 -8.03
N LEU A 96 -7.15 4.60 -7.84
CA LEU A 96 -6.49 3.88 -8.91
C LEU A 96 -7.49 3.48 -10.01
N ILE A 97 -8.69 3.01 -9.65
CA ILE A 97 -9.74 2.67 -10.62
C ILE A 97 -10.25 3.92 -11.34
N GLU A 98 -10.56 5.00 -10.61
CA GLU A 98 -11.08 6.26 -11.16
C GLU A 98 -10.09 6.99 -12.07
N SER A 99 -8.79 6.78 -11.87
CA SER A 99 -7.76 7.32 -12.77
C SER A 99 -7.91 6.80 -14.22
N GLY A 100 -8.45 5.59 -14.39
CA GLY A 100 -8.58 4.93 -15.69
C GLY A 100 -7.24 4.57 -16.35
N LEU A 101 -6.12 4.61 -15.63
CA LEU A 101 -4.77 4.38 -16.19
C LEU A 101 -4.30 2.94 -16.13
N TRP A 102 -4.87 2.12 -15.24
CA TRP A 102 -4.35 0.81 -14.88
C TRP A 102 -5.34 -0.29 -15.21
N SER A 103 -4.82 -1.47 -15.56
CA SER A 103 -5.63 -2.66 -15.71
C SER A 103 -6.26 -3.05 -14.37
N ARG A 104 -7.51 -3.50 -14.41
CA ARG A 104 -8.21 -4.03 -13.23
C ARG A 104 -7.40 -5.15 -12.58
N ASP A 105 -6.78 -6.00 -13.37
CA ASP A 105 -6.00 -7.15 -12.89
C ASP A 105 -4.77 -6.68 -12.08
N ALA A 106 -4.07 -5.61 -12.49
CA ALA A 106 -2.98 -5.03 -11.73
C ALA A 106 -3.44 -4.41 -10.40
N VAL A 107 -4.58 -3.70 -10.39
CA VAL A 107 -5.17 -3.11 -9.17
C VAL A 107 -5.57 -4.20 -8.18
N GLU A 108 -6.33 -5.21 -8.63
CA GLU A 108 -6.79 -6.33 -7.79
C GLU A 108 -5.61 -7.12 -7.22
N ARG A 109 -4.59 -7.39 -8.06
CA ARG A 109 -3.36 -8.06 -7.61
C ARG A 109 -2.66 -7.25 -6.53
N GLN A 110 -2.54 -5.93 -6.70
CA GLN A 110 -1.91 -5.06 -5.70
C GLN A 110 -2.67 -5.04 -4.37
N MET A 111 -4.00 -5.13 -4.41
CA MET A 111 -4.84 -5.21 -3.21
C MET A 111 -4.75 -6.56 -2.49
N SER A 112 -4.03 -7.55 -3.06
CA SER A 112 -3.97 -8.94 -2.62
C SER A 112 -5.36 -9.60 -2.66
N HIS A 113 -6.19 -9.22 -3.64
CA HIS A 113 -7.47 -9.85 -3.88
C HIS A 113 -7.31 -11.13 -4.71
N MET A 114 -8.19 -12.11 -4.48
CA MET A 114 -8.27 -13.30 -5.30
C MET A 114 -9.06 -13.01 -6.56
N GLU A 115 -8.53 -13.43 -7.71
CA GLU A 115 -9.36 -13.62 -8.89
C GLU A 115 -10.40 -14.71 -8.57
N ARG A 116 -11.68 -14.34 -8.61
CA ARG A 116 -12.79 -15.24 -8.28
C ARG A 116 -13.20 -16.09 -9.49
N ASN A 117 -12.76 -15.72 -10.70
CA ASN A 117 -13.07 -16.44 -11.91
C ASN A 117 -12.00 -17.51 -12.22
N SER A 118 -12.35 -18.78 -11.98
CA SER A 118 -11.46 -19.95 -12.12
C SER A 118 -10.87 -20.12 -13.53
N VAL A 119 -11.59 -19.70 -14.58
CA VAL A 119 -11.12 -19.77 -15.97
C VAL A 119 -10.05 -18.71 -16.24
N ARG A 120 -10.23 -17.51 -15.70
CA ARG A 120 -9.29 -16.38 -15.86
C ARG A 120 -8.04 -16.57 -15.01
N ALA A 121 -8.20 -17.14 -13.80
CA ALA A 121 -7.10 -17.42 -12.88
C ALA A 121 -6.01 -18.31 -13.53
N ALA A 122 -6.39 -19.30 -14.35
CA ALA A 122 -5.46 -20.20 -15.03
C ALA A 122 -4.48 -19.49 -15.99
N TYR A 123 -4.90 -18.38 -16.61
CA TYR A 123 -4.07 -17.59 -17.53
C TYR A 123 -3.31 -16.46 -16.83
N ILE A 124 -3.94 -15.83 -15.82
CA ILE A 124 -3.40 -14.65 -15.12
C ILE A 124 -2.33 -15.03 -14.09
N HIS A 125 -2.34 -16.27 -13.57
CA HIS A 125 -1.42 -16.71 -12.51
C HIS A 125 0.09 -16.54 -12.79
N LYS A 126 0.49 -16.32 -14.06
CA LYS A 126 1.89 -16.05 -14.45
C LYS A 126 2.23 -14.56 -14.61
N ALA A 127 1.24 -13.70 -14.87
CA ALA A 127 1.49 -12.28 -15.10
C ALA A 127 1.39 -11.53 -13.76
N GLU A 128 2.54 -11.23 -13.14
CA GLU A 128 2.57 -10.44 -11.91
C GLU A 128 2.24 -8.95 -12.14
N HIS A 129 2.20 -8.48 -13.39
CA HIS A 129 2.02 -7.06 -13.73
C HIS A 129 3.00 -6.13 -12.99
N LEU A 130 4.22 -6.60 -12.67
CA LEU A 130 5.11 -5.87 -11.75
C LEU A 130 5.46 -4.48 -12.24
N ASP A 131 5.73 -4.31 -13.54
CA ASP A 131 6.13 -3.01 -14.07
C ASP A 131 4.96 -2.02 -14.09
N GLU A 132 3.77 -2.50 -14.42
CA GLU A 132 2.53 -1.72 -14.27
C GLU A 132 2.28 -1.36 -12.79
N ARG A 133 2.42 -2.30 -11.86
CA ARG A 133 2.23 -2.05 -10.42
C ARG A 133 3.27 -1.09 -9.84
N LYS A 134 4.51 -1.09 -10.35
CA LYS A 134 5.55 -0.10 -9.98
C LYS A 134 5.12 1.31 -10.39
N LEU A 135 4.71 1.48 -11.65
CA LEU A 135 4.24 2.77 -12.16
C LEU A 135 2.98 3.23 -11.42
N MET A 136 2.06 2.29 -11.15
CA MET A 136 0.81 2.52 -10.45
C MET A 136 1.03 3.04 -9.03
N LEU A 137 1.90 2.40 -8.24
CA LEU A 137 2.18 2.84 -6.88
C LEU A 137 3.01 4.13 -6.83
N GLN A 138 3.87 4.37 -7.82
CA GLN A 138 4.53 5.67 -7.94
C GLN A 138 3.52 6.78 -8.24
N TRP A 139 2.61 6.57 -9.20
CA TRP A 139 1.54 7.51 -9.52
C TRP A 139 0.64 7.80 -8.33
N TRP A 140 0.28 6.77 -7.55
CA TRP A 140 -0.52 6.95 -6.34
C TRP A 140 0.18 7.87 -5.32
N ALA A 141 1.49 7.69 -5.13
CA ALA A 141 2.26 8.53 -4.23
C ALA A 141 2.35 9.98 -4.74
N ASP A 142 2.58 10.17 -6.05
CA ASP A 142 2.62 11.49 -6.67
C ASP A 142 1.24 12.19 -6.61
N PHE A 143 0.14 11.43 -6.73
CA PHE A 143 -1.23 11.92 -6.57
C PHE A 143 -1.50 12.41 -5.14
N LEU A 144 -1.04 11.68 -4.13
CA LEU A 144 -1.15 12.10 -2.74
C LEU A 144 -0.39 13.40 -2.47
N ASP A 145 0.85 13.51 -2.97
CA ASP A 145 1.65 14.73 -2.81
C ASP A 145 1.03 15.92 -3.52
N ALA A 146 0.47 15.74 -4.72
CA ALA A 146 -0.28 16.78 -5.41
C ALA A 146 -1.49 17.27 -4.58
N ASN A 147 -2.20 16.34 -3.94
CA ASN A 147 -3.34 16.69 -3.07
C ASN A 147 -2.96 17.35 -1.74
N ARG A 148 -1.69 17.30 -1.32
CA ARG A 148 -1.22 18.13 -0.19
C ARG A 148 -1.22 19.62 -0.53
N GLU A 149 -0.89 19.93 -1.78
CA GLU A 149 -0.79 21.30 -2.28
C GLU A 149 -2.14 21.83 -2.77
N LYS A 150 -2.87 21.02 -3.54
CA LYS A 150 -4.16 21.38 -4.12
C LYS A 150 -5.03 20.16 -4.38
N ALA A 151 -6.28 20.23 -3.92
CA ALA A 151 -7.27 19.19 -4.20
C ALA A 151 -7.44 18.95 -5.71
N VAL A 152 -7.26 17.70 -6.12
CA VAL A 152 -7.41 17.25 -7.52
C VAL A 152 -8.00 15.84 -7.54
N SER A 153 -8.96 15.60 -8.43
CA SER A 153 -9.57 14.28 -8.56
C SER A 153 -8.58 13.28 -9.18
N PRO A 154 -8.72 11.97 -8.91
CA PRO A 154 -7.87 10.94 -9.53
C PRO A 154 -7.93 10.99 -11.07
N PHE A 155 -9.12 11.24 -11.63
CA PHE A 155 -9.33 11.36 -13.06
C PHE A 155 -8.60 12.57 -13.66
N ASP A 156 -8.74 13.74 -13.04
CA ASP A 156 -8.09 14.97 -13.55
C ASP A 156 -6.57 14.87 -13.46
N PHE A 157 -6.05 14.35 -12.34
CA PHE A 157 -4.61 14.15 -12.17
C PHE A 157 -4.02 13.21 -13.22
N ALA A 158 -4.75 12.14 -13.57
CA ALA A 158 -4.35 11.24 -14.65
C ALA A 158 -4.26 11.96 -16.01
N LYS A 159 -5.24 12.82 -16.34
CA LYS A 159 -5.26 13.54 -17.62
C LYS A 159 -4.22 14.65 -17.72
N ILE A 160 -4.00 15.40 -16.64
CA ILE A 160 -3.00 16.47 -16.59
C ILE A 160 -1.60 15.89 -16.79
N ASN A 161 -1.27 14.82 -16.05
CA ASN A 161 0.06 14.22 -16.11
C ASN A 161 0.34 13.54 -17.47
N THR A 162 -0.69 12.95 -18.09
CA THR A 162 -0.60 12.42 -19.46
C THR A 162 -0.35 13.55 -20.48
N SER A 163 -1.03 14.68 -20.32
CA SER A 163 -0.87 15.84 -21.23
C SER A 163 0.53 16.46 -21.15
N ILE A 164 1.09 16.54 -19.93
CA ILE A 164 2.46 17.04 -19.71
C ILE A 164 3.50 16.09 -20.32
N LYS A 165 3.31 14.76 -20.21
CA LYS A 165 4.21 13.78 -20.84
C LYS A 165 4.20 13.86 -22.36
N ILE A 166 3.01 13.99 -22.96
CA ILE A 166 2.85 14.17 -24.41
C ILE A 166 3.55 15.45 -24.89
N GLN A 167 3.42 16.56 -24.16
CA GLN A 167 4.07 17.82 -24.51
C GLN A 167 5.60 17.78 -24.35
N ASN A 168 6.11 16.98 -23.41
CA ASN A 168 7.54 16.84 -23.14
C ASN A 168 8.22 15.69 -23.92
N GLY A 169 7.50 15.02 -24.83
CA GLY A 169 8.06 14.01 -25.73
C GLY A 169 8.61 12.75 -25.04
N LEU A 170 8.02 12.37 -23.89
CA LEU A 170 8.32 11.11 -23.18
C LEU A 170 7.17 10.11 -23.32
#